data_AF-A0A0F9PT06-F1
#
_entry.id   AF-A0A0F9PT06-F1
#
_cell.length_a   1.000
_cell.length_b   1.000
_cell.length_c   1.000
_cell.angle_alpha   90.00
_cell.angle_beta   90.00
_cell.angle_gamma   90.00
#
_symmetry.space_group_name_H-M   'P 1'
#
loop_
_entity.id
_entity.type
_entity.pdbx_description
1 polymer ?
#
loop_
_entity_poly.entity_id
_entity_poly.type
_entity_poly.pdbx_seq_one_letter_code
_entity_poly.pdbx_strand_id
1 'polypeptide(L)' 'MVKKYKKIGMVKEIKIYVKVKKIGNSKGIIIEKDIADLIKLEIGDYLEISLQKINKEDYLLKNNKEKPEEKTD' A
#
# COMPACT_ATOMS: atom_id res chain seq x y z
N MET A 1 1.60 37.01 -20.87
CA MET A 1 2.45 36.35 -19.85
C MET A 1 1.62 35.31 -19.11
N VAL A 2 1.80 34.02 -19.38
CA VAL A 2 1.06 32.94 -18.69
C VAL A 2 1.88 32.50 -17.48
N LYS A 3 1.40 32.79 -16.27
CA LYS A 3 2.02 32.31 -15.01
C LYS A 3 1.76 30.81 -14.88
N LYS A 4 2.79 29.99 -15.09
CA LYS A 4 2.77 28.56 -14.74
C LYS A 4 2.84 28.43 -13.22
N TYR A 5 1.75 28.04 -12.59
CA TYR A 5 1.74 27.66 -11.17
C TYR A 5 2.17 26.19 -11.04
N LYS A 6 3.30 25.95 -10.37
CA LYS A 6 3.76 24.60 -10.01
C LYS A 6 3.14 24.26 -8.65
N LYS A 7 2.12 23.41 -8.63
CA LYS A 7 1.53 22.91 -7.38
C LYS A 7 2.52 21.92 -6.75
N ILE A 8 3.19 22.34 -5.69
CA ILE A 8 4.09 21.48 -4.91
C ILE A 8 3.23 20.86 -3.80
N GLY A 9 2.79 19.62 -3.99
CA GLY A 9 2.07 18.86 -2.97
C GLY A 9 3.04 18.07 -2.11
N MET A 10 2.97 18.24 -0.80
CA MET A 10 3.75 17.44 0.15
C MET A 10 2.90 16.22 0.54
N VAL A 11 3.46 15.01 0.38
CA VAL A 11 2.82 13.77 0.81
C VAL A 11 2.88 13.70 2.34
N LYS A 12 1.72 13.71 3.00
CA LYS A 12 1.63 13.66 4.47
C LYS A 12 1.63 12.24 5.03
N GLU A 13 1.05 11.29 4.29
CA GLU A 13 0.87 9.91 4.75
C GLU A 13 0.72 8.98 3.55
N ILE A 14 1.31 7.80 3.61
CA ILE A 14 1.18 6.75 2.58
C ILE A 14 0.56 5.52 3.24
N LYS A 15 -0.65 5.17 2.80
CA LYS A 15 -1.37 3.97 3.27
C LYS A 15 -1.29 2.90 2.21
N ILE A 16 -0.66 1.77 2.56
CA ILE A 16 -0.55 0.60 1.70
C ILE A 16 -1.36 -0.56 2.28
N TYR A 17 -2.09 -1.25 1.42
CA TYR A 17 -2.87 -2.43 1.80
C TYR A 17 -2.21 -3.66 1.20
N VAL A 18 -1.63 -4.49 2.04
CA VAL A 18 -0.86 -5.66 1.62
C VAL A 18 -1.42 -6.93 2.24
N LYS A 19 -1.37 -8.03 1.49
CA LYS A 19 -1.70 -9.36 2.00
C LYS A 19 -0.47 -9.97 2.64
N VAL A 20 -0.60 -10.42 3.89
CA VAL A 20 0.44 -11.20 4.57
C VAL A 20 0.66 -12.51 3.81
N LYS A 21 1.93 -12.82 3.50
CA LYS A 21 2.35 -14.06 2.84
C LYS A 21 3.25 -14.88 3.77
N LYS A 22 3.34 -16.18 3.51
CA LYS A 22 4.33 -17.06 4.14
C LYS A 22 5.63 -16.95 3.33
N ILE A 23 6.74 -16.62 3.99
CA ILE A 23 8.08 -16.52 3.41
C ILE A 23 8.97 -17.47 4.23
N GLY A 24 9.30 -18.63 3.65
CA GLY A 24 9.94 -19.71 4.39
C GLY A 24 9.09 -20.17 5.58
N ASN A 25 9.67 -20.12 6.78
CA ASN A 25 8.98 -20.44 8.04
C ASN A 25 8.36 -19.23 8.74
N SER A 26 8.45 -18.04 8.15
CA SER A 26 7.95 -16.79 8.71
C SER A 26 6.71 -16.27 7.96
N LYS A 27 5.98 -15.36 8.61
CA LYS A 27 4.98 -14.52 7.94
C LYS A 27 5.62 -13.17 7.63
N GLY A 28 5.36 -12.64 6.44
CA GLY A 28 5.91 -11.36 6.01
C GLY A 28 4.95 -10.61 5.08
N ILE A 29 5.32 -9.35 4.81
CA ILE A 29 4.68 -8.50 3.80
C ILE A 29 5.67 -8.24 2.68
N ILE A 30 5.17 -8.07 1.45
CA ILE A 30 5.99 -7.66 0.31
C ILE A 30 5.63 -6.22 0.02
N ILE A 31 6.63 -5.34 0.06
CA ILE A 31 6.51 -3.96 -0.38
C ILE A 31 6.99 -3.90 -1.82
N GLU A 32 6.15 -3.37 -2.71
CA GLU A 32 6.49 -3.24 -4.13
C GLU A 32 7.57 -2.17 -4.32
N LYS A 33 8.43 -2.36 -5.34
CA LYS A 33 9.54 -1.45 -5.62
C LYS A 33 9.06 -0.02 -5.84
N ASP A 34 7.96 0.15 -6.57
CA ASP A 34 7.38 1.47 -6.86
C ASP A 34 7.00 2.24 -5.58
N ILE A 35 6.59 1.52 -4.53
CA ILE A 35 6.27 2.12 -3.23
C ILE A 35 7.56 2.55 -2.53
N ALA A 36 8.60 1.71 -2.56
CA ALA A 36 9.91 2.04 -2.00
C ALA A 36 10.54 3.25 -2.71
N ASP A 37 10.43 3.31 -4.04
CA ASP A 37 10.92 4.43 -4.85
C ASP A 37 10.13 5.72 -4.54
N LEU A 38 8.82 5.62 -4.28
CA LEU A 38 7.97 6.76 -3.92
C LEU A 38 8.37 7.39 -2.57
N ILE A 39 8.81 6.58 -1.61
CA ILE A 39 9.35 7.06 -0.33
C ILE A 39 10.86 7.29 -0.34
N LYS A 40 11.52 7.05 -1.49
CA LYS A 40 12.97 7.15 -1.66
C LYS A 40 13.75 6.33 -0.63
N LEU A 41 13.31 5.10 -0.37
CA LEU A 41 13.97 4.22 0.59
C LEU A 41 15.29 3.70 0.02
N GLU A 42 16.39 3.97 0.71
CA GLU A 42 17.73 3.49 0.33
C GLU A 42 18.22 2.35 1.23
N ILE A 43 19.23 1.61 0.78
CA ILE A 43 19.83 0.53 1.58
C ILE A 43 20.54 1.15 2.79
N GLY A 44 20.12 0.76 3.99
CA GLY A 44 20.65 1.27 5.25
C GLY A 44 19.69 2.22 5.97
N ASP A 45 18.62 2.65 5.32
CA ASP A 45 17.60 3.47 5.97
C ASP A 45 16.78 2.68 6.99
N TYR A 46 16.32 3.39 8.02
CA TYR A 46 15.42 2.88 9.04
C TYR A 46 13.98 3.24 8.69
N LEU A 47 13.08 2.26 8.77
CA LEU A 47 11.67 2.41 8.44
C LEU A 47 10.80 2.09 9.67
N GLU A 48 9.93 3.01 10.04
CA GLU A 48 8.86 2.76 11.01
C GLU A 48 7.59 2.31 10.26
N ILE A 49 7.09 1.11 10.57
CA ILE A 49 5.86 0.58 9.97
C ILE A 49 4.80 0.39 11.06
N SER A 50 3.65 1.01 10.88
CA SER A 50 2.44 0.72 11.67
C SER A 50 1.59 -0.34 10.97
N LEU A 51 1.40 -1.49 11.61
CA LEU A 51 0.58 -2.58 11.08
C LEU A 51 -0.82 -2.56 11.70
N GLN A 52 -1.84 -2.48 10.84
CA GLN A 52 -3.23 -2.63 11.24
C GLN A 52 -3.86 -3.80 10.47
N LYS A 53 -4.39 -4.79 11.20
CA LYS A 53 -5.16 -5.87 10.59
C LYS A 53 -6.52 -5.30 10.15
N ILE A 54 -6.85 -5.49 8.88
CA ILE A 54 -8.16 -5.15 8.31
C ILE A 54 -8.87 -6.40 7.83
N ASN A 55 -10.21 -6.34 7.74
CA ASN A 55 -10.99 -7.45 7.22
C ASN A 55 -10.90 -7.51 5.69
N LYS A 56 -11.19 -8.69 5.12
CA LYS A 56 -11.14 -8.92 3.67
C LYS A 56 -12.15 -8.03 2.93
N GLU A 57 -13.33 -7.81 3.52
CA GLU A 57 -14.39 -6.94 3.00
C GLU A 57 -13.87 -5.50 2.83
N ASP A 58 -13.24 -4.95 3.87
CA ASP A 58 -12.63 -3.61 3.84
C ASP A 58 -11.52 -3.49 2.79
N TYR A 59 -10.73 -4.55 2.60
CA TYR A 59 -9.67 -4.57 1.60
C TYR A 59 -10.22 -4.50 0.17
N LEU A 60 -11.28 -5.26 -0.12
CA LEU A 60 -11.93 -5.30 -1.44
C LEU A 60 -12.62 -3.96 -1.76
N LEU A 61 -13.32 -3.39 -0.77
CA LEU A 61 -13.95 -2.07 -0.88
C LEU A 61 -12.94 -0.97 -1.25
N LYS A 62 -11.72 -1.02 -0.69
CA LYS A 62 -10.69 0.01 -0.94
C LYS A 62 -9.91 -0.18 -2.23
N ASN A 63 -9.86 -1.40 -2.78
CA ASN A 63 -9.05 -1.71 -3.96
C ASN A 63 -9.88 -1.85 -5.26
N ASN A 64 -11.19 -1.57 -5.24
CA ASN A 64 -12.08 -1.69 -6.41
C ASN A 64 -11.88 -2.99 -7.22
N LYS A 65 -11.49 -4.08 -6.54
CA LYS A 65 -11.51 -5.40 -7.15
C LYS A 65 -12.86 -5.99 -6.81
N GLU A 66 -13.68 -6.15 -7.84
CA GLU A 66 -15.04 -6.69 -7.81
C GLU A 66 -15.17 -7.83 -6.80
N LYS A 67 -16.29 -7.82 -6.10
CA LYS A 67 -16.67 -8.87 -5.14
C LYS A 67 -16.49 -10.24 -5.81
N PRO A 68 -15.95 -11.26 -5.13
CA PRO A 68 -16.16 -12.63 -5.59
C PRO A 68 -17.67 -12.88 -5.59
N GLU A 69 -18.20 -13.24 -6.76
CA GLU A 69 -19.60 -13.58 -6.95
C GLU A 69 -20.04 -14.59 -5.87
N GLU A 70 -21.10 -14.25 -5.15
CA GLU A 70 -21.84 -15.17 -4.30
C GLU A 70 -22.31 -16.34 -5.17
N LYS A 71 -21.82 -17.55 -4.88
CA LYS A 71 -22.52 -18.76 -5.31
C LYS A 71 -23.76 -18.89 -4.43
N THR A 72 -24.91 -18.68 -5.05
CA THR A 72 -26.22 -19.03 -4.54
C THR A 72 -26.37 -20.55 -4.68
N ASP A 73 -26.66 -21.23 -3.58
CA ASP A 73 -27.28 -22.57 -3.55
C ASP A 73 -28.66 -22.43 -2.88
#